data_AF-A0A651E3J8-F1
#
_entry.id   AF-A0A651E3J8-F1
#
_cell.length_a   1.000
_cell.length_b   1.000
_cell.length_c   1.000
_cell.angle_alpha   90.00
_cell.angle_beta   90.00
_cell.angle_gamma   90.00
#
_symmetry.space_group_name_H-M   'P 1'
#
loop_
_entity.id
_entity.type
_entity.pdbx_description
1 polymer ?
#
loop_
_entity_poly.entity_id
_entity_poly.type
_entity_poly.pdbx_seq_one_letter_code
_entity_poly.pdbx_strand_id
1 'polypeptide(L)'
;MKQQHTLITGANRGIGLALVREYVERRGALVTATCRNPGEAHDLQALARDYPEHLFIEKLEIDDDASLAAAVDRVQKRGTTLDLLL
;
A
#
# COMPACT_ATOMS: atom_id res chain seq x y z
N MET A 1 8.59 -16.52 11.91
CA MET A 1 8.50 -16.38 10.44
C MET A 1 8.62 -14.90 10.10
N LYS A 2 9.34 -14.53 9.04
CA LYS A 2 9.45 -13.11 8.61
C LYS A 2 8.11 -12.67 8.03
N GLN A 3 7.58 -11.52 8.45
CA GLN A 3 6.40 -10.92 7.85
C GLN A 3 6.75 -10.38 6.47
N GLN A 4 6.00 -10.78 5.43
CA GLN A 4 6.21 -10.33 4.05
C GLN A 4 5.75 -8.87 3.90
N HIS A 5 6.58 -7.99 3.32
CA HIS A 5 6.20 -6.62 2.98
C HIS A 5 5.95 -6.48 1.47
N THR A 6 4.70 -6.17 1.10
CA THR A 6 4.27 -6.00 -0.29
C THR A 6 3.90 -4.55 -0.56
N LEU A 7 4.39 -3.98 -1.66
CA LEU A 7 3.90 -2.71 -2.19
C LEU A 7 2.94 -2.99 -3.34
N ILE A 8 1.71 -2.45 -3.26
CA ILE A 8 0.68 -2.64 -4.29
C ILE A 8 0.36 -1.28 -4.89
N THR A 9 0.56 -1.13 -6.19
CA THR A 9 0.21 0.07 -6.94
C THR A 9 -1.24 0.05 -7.41
N GLY A 10 -1.86 1.22 -7.56
CA GLY A 10 -3.24 1.33 -8.07
C GLY A 10 -4.28 0.65 -7.17
N ALA A 11 -4.09 0.74 -5.84
CA ALA A 11 -4.82 -0.04 -4.86
C ALA A 11 -6.19 0.55 -4.44
N ASN A 12 -6.64 1.65 -5.04
CA ASN A 12 -7.88 2.32 -4.61
C ASN A 12 -9.16 1.59 -5.01
N ARG A 13 -9.12 0.68 -6.00
CA ARG A 13 -10.30 -0.09 -6.46
C ARG A 13 -9.89 -1.35 -7.22
N GLY A 14 -10.89 -2.14 -7.60
CA GLY A 14 -10.71 -3.27 -8.51
C GLY A 14 -9.70 -4.31 -8.00
N ILE A 15 -8.83 -4.80 -8.88
CA ILE A 15 -7.85 -5.85 -8.57
C ILE A 15 -6.86 -5.39 -7.50
N GLY A 16 -6.36 -4.15 -7.56
CA GLY A 16 -5.42 -3.64 -6.56
C GLY A 16 -6.02 -3.69 -5.14
N LEU A 17 -7.26 -3.25 -4.97
CA LEU A 17 -7.97 -3.34 -3.68
C LEU A 17 -8.21 -4.80 -3.25
N ALA A 18 -8.58 -5.68 -4.18
CA ALA A 18 -8.76 -7.10 -3.89
C ALA A 18 -7.45 -7.77 -3.44
N LEU A 19 -6.32 -7.41 -4.04
CA LEU A 19 -5.00 -7.88 -3.63
C LEU A 19 -4.64 -7.37 -2.24
N VAL A 20 -4.90 -6.10 -1.92
CA VAL A 20 -4.67 -5.58 -0.56
C VAL A 20 -5.44 -6.42 0.46
N ARG A 21 -6.73 -6.70 0.21
CA ARG A 21 -7.55 -7.56 1.09
C ARG A 21 -6.93 -8.95 1.26
N GLU A 22 -6.60 -9.63 0.16
CA GLU A 22 -6.01 -10.97 0.21
C GLU A 22 -4.71 -10.99 1.04
N TYR A 23 -3.81 -10.03 0.82
CA TYR A 23 -2.50 -10.00 1.47
C TYR A 23 -2.61 -9.63 2.96
N VAL A 24 -3.44 -8.65 3.30
CA VAL A 24 -3.63 -8.23 4.69
C VAL A 24 -4.44 -9.25 5.47
N GLU A 25 -5.61 -9.66 4.96
CA GLU A 25 -6.58 -10.47 5.69
C GLU A 25 -6.16 -11.94 5.79
N ARG A 26 -5.61 -12.52 4.71
CA ARG A 26 -5.35 -13.97 4.65
C ARG A 26 -3.88 -14.33 4.83
N ARG A 27 -2.98 -13.50 4.30
CA ARG A 27 -1.54 -13.76 4.38
C ARG A 27 -0.89 -13.13 5.61
N GLY A 28 -1.58 -12.22 6.30
CA GLY A 28 -1.02 -11.47 7.42
C GLY A 28 0.19 -10.63 7.02
N ALA A 29 0.29 -10.26 5.74
CA ALA A 29 1.38 -9.49 5.20
C ALA A 29 1.32 -8.04 5.70
N LEU A 30 2.45 -7.37 5.65
CA LEU A 30 2.53 -5.93 5.73
C LEU A 30 2.33 -5.38 4.31
N VAL A 31 1.36 -4.49 4.12
CA VAL A 31 1.03 -3.92 2.81
C VAL A 31 1.20 -2.42 2.83
N THR A 32 1.94 -1.92 1.85
CA THR A 32 1.90 -0.51 1.44
C THR A 32 1.08 -0.41 0.17
N ALA A 33 -0.14 0.06 0.30
CA ALA A 33 -1.05 0.29 -0.81
C ALA A 33 -0.87 1.72 -1.33
N THR A 34 -0.69 1.89 -2.63
CA THR A 34 -0.54 3.21 -3.23
C THR A 34 -1.71 3.58 -4.13
N CYS A 35 -2.09 4.85 -4.10
CA CYS A 35 -3.10 5.40 -5.00
C CYS A 35 -2.92 6.90 -5.22
N ARG A 36 -3.54 7.46 -6.27
CA ARG A 36 -3.37 8.87 -6.64
C ARG A 36 -3.99 9.82 -5.60
N ASN A 37 -5.19 9.47 -5.12
CA ASN A 37 -5.92 10.26 -4.15
C ASN A 37 -6.32 9.41 -2.92
N PRO A 38 -5.44 9.32 -1.90
CA PRO A 38 -5.76 8.60 -0.67
C PRO A 38 -7.01 9.11 0.04
N GLY A 39 -7.33 10.41 -0.07
CA GLY A 39 -8.50 11.02 0.56
C GLY A 39 -9.84 10.50 0.03
N GLU A 40 -9.87 10.12 -1.25
CA GLU A 40 -11.07 9.59 -1.94
C GLU A 40 -11.11 8.05 -2.00
N ALA A 41 -10.05 7.37 -1.55
CA ALA A 41 -9.96 5.92 -1.55
C ALA A 41 -10.74 5.30 -0.36
N HIS A 42 -12.05 5.54 -0.28
CA HIS A 42 -12.87 5.21 0.89
C HIS A 42 -12.80 3.75 1.32
N ASP A 43 -12.88 2.80 0.38
CA ASP A 43 -12.79 1.37 0.69
C ASP A 43 -11.41 0.97 1.19
N LEU A 44 -10.35 1.57 0.64
CA LEU A 44 -8.98 1.33 1.06
C LEU A 44 -8.73 1.92 2.46
N GLN A 45 -9.26 3.11 2.73
CA GLN A 45 -9.22 3.71 4.07
C GLN A 45 -10.01 2.91 5.10
N ALA A 46 -11.18 2.37 4.72
CA ALA A 46 -11.95 1.48 5.59
C ALA A 46 -11.11 0.26 5.97
N LEU A 47 -10.50 -0.39 4.98
CA LEU A 47 -9.63 -1.54 5.23
C LEU A 47 -8.41 -1.17 6.09
N ALA A 48 -7.82 0.01 5.90
CA ALA A 48 -6.68 0.44 6.72
C ALA A 48 -7.07 0.68 8.20
N ARG A 49 -8.32 1.08 8.47
CA ARG A 49 -8.83 1.19 9.84
C ARG A 49 -9.02 -0.17 10.50
N ASP A 50 -9.38 -1.19 9.72
CA ASP A 50 -9.51 -2.57 10.21
C ASP A 50 -8.15 -3.22 10.48
N TYR A 51 -7.09 -2.76 9.79
CA TYR A 51 -5.73 -3.32 9.86
C TYR A 51 -4.63 -2.27 10.00
N PRO A 52 -4.64 -1.42 11.05
CA PRO A 52 -3.75 -0.25 11.17
C PRO A 52 -2.25 -0.61 11.26
N GLU A 53 -1.92 -1.79 11.79
CA GLU A 53 -0.53 -2.27 11.90
C GLU A 53 -0.03 -2.96 10.61
N HIS A 54 -0.94 -3.32 9.70
CA HIS A 54 -0.65 -4.14 8.52
C HIS A 54 -0.89 -3.43 7.20
N LEU A 55 -1.64 -2.32 7.17
CA LEU A 55 -1.97 -1.61 5.94
C LEU A 55 -1.66 -0.11 6.04
N PHE A 56 -0.76 0.33 5.16
CA PHE A 56 -0.34 1.72 5.03
C PHE A 56 -0.74 2.24 3.66
N ILE A 57 -1.33 3.43 3.62
CA ILE A 57 -1.78 4.05 2.37
C ILE A 57 -0.83 5.19 2.02
N GLU A 58 -0.26 5.12 0.82
CA GLU A 58 0.64 6.13 0.30
C GLU A 58 0.10 6.78 -0.98
N LYS A 59 0.34 8.09 -1.13
CA LYS A 59 0.08 8.75 -2.42
C LYS A 59 1.12 8.30 -3.45
N LEU A 60 0.66 7.95 -4.65
CA LEU A 60 1.52 7.75 -5.82
C LEU A 60 0.78 8.12 -7.11
N GLU A 61 1.35 9.06 -7.84
CA GLU A 61 1.10 9.32 -9.25
C GLU A 61 2.33 8.85 -10.04
N ILE A 62 2.14 7.92 -10.98
CA ILE A 62 3.25 7.22 -11.67
C ILE A 62 3.84 8.09 -12.80
N ASP A 63 3.03 8.99 -13.33
CA ASP A 63 3.37 9.96 -14.37
C ASP A 63 3.98 11.27 -13.84
N ASP A 64 4.21 11.36 -12.53
CA ASP A 64 4.87 12.50 -11.87
C ASP A 64 6.12 12.04 -11.11
N ASP A 65 7.29 12.40 -11.64
CA ASP A 65 8.60 12.08 -11.06
C ASP A 65 8.74 12.60 -9.61
N ALA A 66 8.15 13.76 -9.30
CA ALA A 66 8.19 14.32 -7.94
C ALA A 66 7.34 13.48 -6.99
N SER A 67 6.15 13.04 -7.42
CA SER A 67 5.33 12.11 -6.67
C SER A 67 6.05 10.77 -6.46
N LEU A 68 6.75 10.25 -7.47
CA LEU A 68 7.48 8.99 -7.38
C LEU A 68 8.61 9.09 -6.35
N ALA A 69 9.46 10.12 -6.45
CA ALA A 69 10.55 10.35 -5.49
C ALA A 69 10.01 10.47 -4.05
N ALA A 70 8.94 11.24 -3.86
CA ALA A 70 8.34 11.41 -2.55
C ALA A 70 7.73 10.10 -2.00
N ALA A 71 7.16 9.25 -2.85
CA ALA A 71 6.65 7.93 -2.45
C ALA A 71 7.80 6.99 -2.03
N VAL A 72 8.90 6.96 -2.79
CA VAL A 72 10.11 6.21 -2.42
C VAL A 72 10.61 6.63 -1.05
N ASP A 73 10.75 7.93 -0.79
CA ASP A 73 11.18 8.45 0.50
C ASP A 73 10.26 8.01 1.66
N ARG A 74 8.94 8.07 1.47
CA ARG A 74 7.97 7.65 2.50
C ARG A 74 8.06 6.15 2.78
N VAL A 75 8.18 5.34 1.74
CA VAL A 75 8.32 3.88 1.88
C VAL A 75 9.63 3.51 2.55
N GLN A 76 10.74 4.16 2.17
CA GLN A 76 12.06 3.93 2.78
C GLN A 76 12.08 4.29 4.27
N LYS A 77 11.40 5.37 4.68
CA LYS A 77 11.32 5.80 6.08
C LYS A 77 10.66 4.77 7.01
N ARG A 78 9.90 3.79 6.48
CA ARG A 78 9.37 2.69 7.30
C ARG A 78 10.45 1.71 7.76
N GLY A 79 11.63 1.72 7.14
CA GLY A 79 12.76 0.88 7.55
C GLY A 79 12.56 -0.62 7.29
N THR A 80 11.64 -0.98 6.38
CA THR A 80 11.35 -2.38 6.02
C THR A 80 11.77 -2.65 4.57
N THR A 81 12.33 -3.85 4.32
CA THR A 81 12.65 -4.29 2.96
C THR A 81 11.38 -4.66 2.22
N LEU A 82 11.24 -4.23 0.97
CA LEU A 82 10.17 -4.72 0.09
C LEU A 82 10.50 -6.11 -0.42
N ASP A 83 9.61 -7.07 -0.22
CA ASP A 83 9.74 -8.44 -0.72
C ASP A 83 8.99 -8.65 -2.04
N LEU A 84 7.95 -7.84 -2.31
CA LEU A 84 7.12 -7.92 -3.53
C LEU A 84 6.59 -6.54 -3.93
N LEU A 85 6.56 -6.28 -5.25
CA LEU A 85 5.97 -5.11 -5.88
C LEU A 85 4.94 -5.56 -6.92
N LEU A 86 3.70 -5.07 -6.81
CA LEU A 86 2.57 -5.37 -7.70
C LEU A 86 2.00 -4.11 -8.36
#